data_AF-A0A077W879-F1
#
_entry.id   AF-A0A077W879-F1
#
_cell.length_a   1.000
_cell.length_b   1.000
_cell.length_c   1.000
_cell.angle_alpha   90.00
_cell.angle_beta   90.00
_cell.angle_gamma   90.00
#
_symmetry.space_group_name_H-M   'P 1'
#
loop_
_entity.id
_entity.type
_entity.pdbx_description
1 polymer ?
#
loop_
_entity_poly.entity_id
_entity_poly.type
_entity_poly.pdbx_seq_one_letter_code
_entity_poly.pdbx_strand_id
1 'polypeptide(L)'
;MTTADIIDGEGYSVSSSSTQHVPELVDSRSNSSSDTSIRKKKQHRRRTIEIDGDADSDKDLVISTLTESLQMHKEIMEELQREKDAFVADLKREREQEKQATRKEKEDALESMEAQLQRYRQLEEAYSLVVNELEAKKNEYRRMETSFYEHVRSIRPTDDDLSTIQYEINHLANLMNNLCMSLKSKMDRTGGTTCILDRWGHRQDEIRQHFLQSDDVERLDPGVITMFTEKMMNEILKAEIFDQPIHAGVSINHTFKEICTWIEERNTDWANRLRQQVSALVVRHPGAQEQARMEQSLDTLVDSILDQLTPIYPRVRDTASHRKKIENIVARAARLNLAMKGQDINVFCGSIQEEKDTRFDSNIMKPTSRGDQDGLVLFVISFPFIAVDPKDPDNGFVIPAKVFCVADNVASDG
;
A
#
# COMPACT_ATOMS: atom_id res chain seq x y z
N MET A 1 31.41 -14.75 1.86
CA MET A 1 30.61 -15.85 1.29
C MET A 1 29.59 -15.24 0.35
N THR A 2 29.48 -15.86 -0.81
CA THR A 2 28.79 -15.49 -2.05
C THR A 2 27.26 -15.42 -1.95
N THR A 3 26.70 -14.38 -2.59
CA THR A 3 25.46 -14.29 -3.40
C THR A 3 24.10 -14.68 -2.80
N ALA A 4 23.18 -13.70 -2.75
CA ALA A 4 21.88 -13.76 -3.43
C ALA A 4 21.24 -12.35 -3.51
N ASP A 5 21.35 -11.72 -4.68
CA ASP A 5 20.46 -10.68 -5.19
C ASP A 5 19.14 -11.33 -5.69
N ILE A 6 18.06 -10.52 -5.82
CA ILE A 6 16.80 -10.67 -6.62
C ILE A 6 15.59 -10.17 -5.77
N ILE A 7 14.68 -9.26 -6.17
CA ILE A 7 14.36 -8.51 -7.41
C ILE A 7 13.52 -7.27 -7.02
N ASP A 8 13.78 -6.14 -7.67
CA ASP A 8 12.96 -4.92 -7.72
C ASP A 8 11.66 -5.11 -8.53
N GLY A 9 10.52 -4.67 -7.99
CA GLY A 9 9.23 -4.63 -8.67
C GLY A 9 8.88 -3.21 -9.11
N GLU A 10 9.33 -2.82 -10.30
CA GLU A 10 8.96 -1.56 -10.95
C GLU A 10 7.48 -1.54 -11.37
N GLY A 11 6.83 -0.41 -11.15
CA GLY A 11 5.44 -0.14 -11.49
C GLY A 11 5.24 0.09 -12.98
N TYR A 12 4.28 -0.63 -13.56
CA TYR A 12 3.76 -0.36 -14.89
C TYR A 12 2.61 0.66 -14.83
N SER A 13 2.93 1.91 -15.18
CA SER A 13 1.97 2.91 -15.62
C SER A 13 1.71 2.74 -17.11
N VAL A 14 0.49 2.36 -17.50
CA VAL A 14 0.07 2.37 -18.91
C VAL A 14 -0.79 3.61 -19.15
N SER A 15 -0.17 4.62 -19.74
CA SER A 15 -0.80 5.83 -20.24
C SER A 15 -1.49 5.55 -21.58
N SER A 16 -2.80 5.74 -21.62
CA SER A 16 -3.60 5.80 -22.83
C SER A 16 -3.27 7.06 -23.64
N SER A 17 -2.74 6.90 -24.85
CA SER A 17 -2.62 7.99 -25.83
C SER A 17 -3.36 7.64 -27.11
N SER A 18 -4.43 8.40 -27.34
CA SER A 18 -5.14 8.54 -28.60
C SER A 18 -4.21 9.05 -29.69
N THR A 19 -4.12 8.36 -30.82
CA THR A 19 -3.90 8.98 -32.15
C THR A 19 -4.18 7.95 -33.24
N GLN A 20 -5.35 8.03 -33.88
CA GLN A 20 -5.57 7.42 -35.20
C GLN A 20 -5.42 8.52 -36.25
N HIS A 21 -4.30 8.47 -36.95
CA HIS A 21 -4.01 9.25 -38.14
C HIS A 21 -4.36 8.38 -39.35
N VAL A 22 -5.28 8.86 -40.18
CA VAL A 22 -5.56 8.30 -41.51
C VAL A 22 -4.40 8.66 -42.46
N PRO A 23 -4.07 7.80 -43.42
CA PRO A 23 -3.70 8.32 -44.74
C PRO A 23 -4.48 7.67 -45.89
N GLU A 24 -4.92 8.57 -46.75
CA GLU A 24 -5.39 8.40 -48.12
C GLU A 24 -4.33 7.80 -49.07
N LEU A 25 -4.84 7.08 -50.07
CA LEU A 25 -4.40 6.97 -51.47
C LEU A 25 -2.96 6.47 -51.75
N VAL A 26 -2.85 5.49 -52.66
CA VAL A 26 -2.32 5.72 -54.02
C VAL A 26 -2.54 4.47 -54.90
N ASP A 27 -3.02 4.77 -56.10
CA ASP A 27 -3.09 3.93 -57.30
C ASP A 27 -1.86 3.04 -57.57
N SER A 28 -2.10 1.87 -58.16
CA SER A 28 -1.13 1.27 -59.08
C SER A 28 -1.84 0.53 -60.20
N ARG A 29 -1.98 1.25 -61.32
CA ARG A 29 -2.06 0.71 -62.67
C ARG A 29 -0.84 -0.19 -62.95
N SER A 30 -1.05 -1.34 -63.57
CA SER A 30 -0.75 -1.57 -65.01
C SER A 30 -0.52 -3.04 -65.32
N ASN A 31 -1.14 -3.46 -66.45
CA ASN A 31 -0.63 -4.41 -67.45
C ASN A 31 -0.42 -5.88 -67.04
N SER A 32 -0.77 -6.90 -67.84
CA SER A 32 -0.94 -6.95 -69.29
C SER A 32 -1.56 -8.29 -69.73
N SER A 33 -2.12 -8.29 -70.96
CA SER A 33 -2.02 -9.36 -71.97
C SER A 33 -2.94 -10.58 -71.77
N SER A 34 -3.67 -11.09 -72.76
CA SER A 34 -3.62 -10.88 -74.22
C SER A 34 -4.94 -11.31 -74.85
N ASP A 35 -5.52 -10.36 -75.56
CA ASP A 35 -6.41 -10.55 -76.69
C ASP A 35 -5.58 -11.10 -77.87
N THR A 36 -5.99 -12.22 -78.46
CA THR A 36 -5.52 -12.66 -79.78
C THR A 36 -6.70 -13.19 -80.59
N SER A 37 -7.28 -12.28 -81.36
CA SER A 37 -7.86 -12.56 -82.66
C SER A 37 -6.82 -13.21 -83.59
N ILE A 38 -7.28 -14.01 -84.57
CA ILE A 38 -6.84 -14.02 -85.99
C ILE A 38 -7.03 -15.39 -86.70
N ARG A 39 -7.92 -15.38 -87.72
CA ARG A 39 -7.84 -16.05 -89.06
C ARG A 39 -7.78 -17.60 -89.11
N LYS A 40 -8.22 -18.34 -90.13
CA LYS A 40 -8.48 -18.13 -91.58
C LYS A 40 -9.24 -19.39 -92.07
N LYS A 41 -10.35 -19.23 -92.81
CA LYS A 41 -10.55 -19.63 -94.22
C LYS A 41 -9.71 -20.82 -94.75
N LYS A 42 -10.41 -21.84 -95.28
CA LYS A 42 -10.17 -22.64 -96.52
C LYS A 42 -11.36 -23.62 -96.61
N GLN A 43 -12.30 -23.62 -97.56
CA GLN A 43 -12.31 -23.39 -99.02
C GLN A 43 -11.44 -24.40 -99.80
N HIS A 44 -12.00 -25.58 -100.08
CA HIS A 44 -11.66 -26.47 -101.21
C HIS A 44 -12.99 -27.01 -101.76
N ARG A 45 -13.53 -26.47 -102.85
CA ARG A 45 -13.21 -26.67 -104.28
C ARG A 45 -13.74 -28.02 -104.80
N ARG A 46 -14.97 -27.96 -105.35
CA ARG A 46 -15.59 -28.95 -106.25
C ARG A 46 -14.59 -29.37 -107.34
N ARG A 47 -14.45 -30.67 -107.58
CA ARG A 47 -13.96 -31.24 -108.84
C ARG A 47 -15.11 -32.02 -109.47
N THR A 48 -15.54 -31.55 -110.62
CA THR A 48 -16.41 -32.24 -111.59
C THR A 48 -15.60 -33.38 -112.20
N ILE A 49 -16.16 -34.59 -112.23
CA ILE A 49 -15.68 -35.70 -113.06
C ILE A 49 -16.76 -35.92 -114.12
N GLU A 50 -16.45 -35.50 -115.35
CA GLU A 50 -17.16 -35.92 -116.56
C GLU A 50 -16.53 -37.24 -117.01
N ILE A 51 -17.35 -38.27 -117.22
CA ILE A 51 -16.99 -39.48 -117.97
C ILE A 51 -18.09 -39.69 -118.99
N ASP A 52 -17.78 -39.25 -120.20
CA ASP A 52 -18.48 -39.49 -121.45
C ASP A 52 -17.77 -40.67 -122.12
N GLY A 53 -18.49 -41.72 -122.53
CA GLY A 53 -17.88 -42.86 -123.24
C GLY A 53 -18.59 -44.20 -123.04
N ASP A 54 -19.32 -44.60 -124.08
CA ASP A 54 -19.98 -45.89 -124.30
C ASP A 54 -19.12 -47.12 -123.95
N ALA A 55 -19.56 -47.91 -122.95
CA ALA A 55 -19.38 -49.36 -122.86
C ALA A 55 -20.24 -49.92 -121.71
N ASP A 56 -21.32 -50.62 -122.05
CA ASP A 56 -22.44 -51.00 -121.17
C ASP A 56 -22.16 -52.20 -120.22
N SER A 57 -20.95 -52.34 -119.68
CA SER A 57 -20.58 -53.53 -118.89
C SER A 57 -19.96 -53.27 -117.49
N ASP A 58 -19.66 -52.01 -117.12
CA ASP A 58 -19.01 -51.67 -115.85
C ASP A 58 -19.89 -50.85 -114.86
N LYS A 59 -21.15 -50.60 -115.20
CA LYS A 59 -22.08 -49.79 -114.38
C LYS A 59 -22.49 -50.47 -113.06
N ASP A 60 -22.57 -51.80 -113.01
CA ASP A 60 -23.02 -52.52 -111.81
C ASP A 60 -21.92 -52.63 -110.73
N LEU A 61 -20.64 -52.63 -111.12
CA LEU A 61 -19.53 -52.66 -110.16
C LEU A 61 -19.34 -51.31 -109.46
N VAL A 62 -19.48 -50.20 -110.20
CA VAL A 62 -19.37 -48.83 -109.67
C VAL A 62 -20.56 -48.46 -108.79
N ILE A 63 -21.77 -48.92 -109.11
CA ILE A 63 -22.96 -48.68 -108.25
C ILE A 63 -22.82 -49.42 -106.92
N SER A 64 -22.32 -50.66 -106.90
CA SER A 64 -22.10 -51.39 -105.65
C SER A 64 -21.05 -50.72 -104.76
N THR A 65 -19.91 -50.30 -105.33
CA THR A 65 -18.83 -49.63 -104.58
C THR A 65 -19.20 -48.21 -104.13
N LEU A 66 -19.97 -47.44 -104.90
CA LEU A 66 -20.45 -46.13 -104.46
C LEU A 66 -21.49 -46.24 -103.34
N THR A 67 -22.37 -47.24 -103.42
CA THR A 67 -23.39 -47.49 -102.40
C THR A 67 -22.74 -47.97 -101.11
N GLU A 68 -21.74 -48.85 -101.21
CA GLU A 68 -20.94 -49.33 -100.07
C GLU A 68 -20.09 -48.21 -99.46
N SER A 69 -19.52 -47.31 -100.27
CA SER A 69 -18.80 -46.13 -99.78
C SER A 69 -19.73 -45.08 -99.15
N LEU A 70 -20.96 -44.92 -99.64
CA LEU A 70 -21.99 -44.06 -99.02
C LEU A 70 -22.49 -44.66 -97.71
N GLN A 71 -22.67 -45.98 -97.66
CA GLN A 71 -23.03 -46.72 -96.45
C GLN A 71 -21.92 -46.58 -95.40
N MET A 72 -20.66 -46.82 -95.77
CA MET A 72 -19.50 -46.61 -94.89
C MET A 72 -19.37 -45.15 -94.45
N HIS A 73 -19.56 -44.17 -95.34
CA HIS A 73 -19.45 -42.77 -94.95
C HIS A 73 -20.60 -42.31 -94.04
N LYS A 74 -21.80 -42.85 -94.25
CA LYS A 74 -22.95 -42.67 -93.35
C LYS A 74 -22.69 -43.29 -91.99
N GLU A 75 -22.16 -44.50 -91.96
CA GLU A 75 -21.78 -45.20 -90.73
C GLU A 75 -20.67 -44.45 -89.98
N ILE A 76 -19.63 -43.98 -90.69
CA ILE A 76 -18.56 -43.14 -90.12
C ILE A 76 -19.13 -41.83 -89.58
N MET A 77 -20.03 -41.16 -90.30
CA MET A 77 -20.66 -39.92 -89.85
C MET A 77 -21.58 -40.15 -88.64
N GLU A 78 -22.30 -41.27 -88.59
CA GLU A 78 -23.13 -41.64 -87.44
C GLU A 78 -22.28 -42.03 -86.23
N GLU A 79 -21.13 -42.67 -86.43
CA GLU A 79 -20.12 -42.95 -85.39
C GLU A 79 -19.52 -41.64 -84.86
N LEU A 80 -19.10 -40.73 -85.75
CA LEU A 80 -18.55 -39.41 -85.40
C LEU A 80 -19.58 -38.53 -84.69
N GLN A 81 -20.84 -38.62 -85.09
CA GLN A 81 -21.94 -37.92 -84.43
C GLN A 81 -22.21 -38.52 -83.04
N ARG A 82 -22.19 -39.85 -82.90
CA ARG A 82 -22.29 -40.53 -81.60
C ARG A 82 -21.12 -40.19 -80.69
N GLU A 83 -19.89 -40.18 -81.18
CA GLU A 83 -18.70 -39.79 -80.42
C GLU A 83 -18.76 -38.31 -80.00
N LYS A 84 -19.18 -37.42 -80.90
CA LYS A 84 -19.37 -36.00 -80.59
C LYS A 84 -20.46 -35.81 -79.54
N ASP A 85 -21.59 -36.50 -79.65
CA ASP A 85 -22.69 -36.39 -78.71
C ASP A 85 -22.31 -36.99 -77.34
N ALA A 86 -21.55 -38.09 -77.32
CA ALA A 86 -20.96 -38.67 -76.11
C ALA A 86 -19.96 -37.69 -75.46
N PHE A 87 -19.06 -37.10 -76.23
CA PHE A 87 -18.09 -36.12 -75.76
C PHE A 87 -18.77 -34.86 -75.20
N VAL A 88 -19.82 -34.37 -75.86
CA VAL A 88 -20.62 -33.22 -75.38
C VAL A 88 -21.39 -33.58 -74.11
N ALA A 89 -21.89 -34.81 -73.98
CA ALA A 89 -22.55 -35.28 -72.77
C ALA A 89 -21.56 -35.38 -71.59
N ASP A 90 -20.35 -35.90 -71.82
CA ASP A 90 -19.31 -35.98 -70.80
C ASP A 90 -18.82 -34.59 -70.35
N LEU A 91 -18.59 -33.66 -71.28
CA LEU A 91 -18.23 -32.26 -70.96
C LEU A 91 -19.32 -31.55 -70.14
N LYS A 92 -20.60 -31.82 -70.43
CA LYS A 92 -21.72 -31.29 -69.64
C LYS A 92 -21.73 -31.90 -68.25
N ARG A 93 -21.47 -33.20 -68.13
CA ARG A 93 -21.40 -33.90 -66.84
C ARG A 93 -20.24 -33.39 -65.98
N GLU A 94 -19.06 -33.20 -66.57
CA GLU A 94 -17.88 -32.65 -65.90
C GLU A 94 -18.12 -31.21 -65.41
N ARG A 95 -18.69 -30.34 -66.26
CA ARG A 95 -19.09 -28.98 -65.84
C ARG A 95 -20.10 -28.97 -64.71
N GLU A 96 -21.06 -29.88 -64.72
CA GLU A 96 -22.06 -29.95 -63.66
C GLU A 96 -21.44 -30.45 -62.35
N GLN A 97 -20.50 -31.41 -62.43
CA GLN A 97 -19.70 -31.85 -61.29
C GLN A 97 -18.82 -30.74 -60.72
N GLU A 98 -18.15 -29.95 -61.58
CA GLU A 98 -17.32 -28.82 -61.17
C GLU A 98 -18.15 -27.71 -60.51
N LYS A 99 -19.34 -27.41 -61.06
CA LYS A 99 -20.28 -26.48 -60.44
C LYS A 99 -20.79 -26.98 -59.09
N GLN A 100 -21.09 -28.27 -58.97
CA GLN A 100 -21.51 -28.86 -57.70
C GLN A 100 -20.38 -28.84 -56.67
N ALA A 101 -19.14 -29.16 -57.07
CA ALA A 101 -17.96 -29.08 -56.21
C ALA A 101 -17.72 -27.64 -55.73
N THR A 102 -17.80 -26.65 -56.63
CA THR A 102 -17.63 -25.23 -56.29
C THR A 102 -18.74 -24.72 -55.36
N ARG A 103 -19.99 -25.20 -55.56
CA ARG A 103 -21.11 -24.87 -54.65
C ARG A 103 -20.88 -25.45 -53.27
N LYS A 104 -20.47 -26.71 -53.19
CA LYS A 104 -20.19 -27.38 -51.93
C LYS A 104 -19.04 -26.72 -51.18
N GLU A 105 -17.95 -26.36 -51.87
CA GLU A 105 -16.83 -25.63 -51.27
C GLU A 105 -17.25 -24.26 -50.72
N LYS A 106 -18.13 -23.55 -51.42
CA LYS A 106 -18.70 -22.28 -50.93
C LYS A 106 -19.60 -22.48 -49.71
N GLU A 107 -20.42 -23.52 -49.69
CA GLU A 107 -21.25 -23.89 -48.55
C GLU A 107 -20.38 -24.24 -47.33
N ASP A 108 -19.38 -25.11 -47.51
CA ASP A 108 -18.43 -25.48 -46.46
C ASP A 108 -17.66 -24.26 -45.90
N ALA A 109 -17.26 -23.32 -46.78
CA ALA A 109 -16.59 -22.09 -46.36
C ALA A 109 -17.51 -21.15 -45.57
N LEU A 110 -18.78 -21.04 -45.97
CA LEU A 110 -19.79 -20.25 -45.24
C LEU A 110 -20.08 -20.85 -43.86
N GLU A 111 -20.26 -22.18 -43.77
CA GLU A 111 -20.45 -22.87 -42.50
C GLU A 111 -19.25 -22.70 -41.56
N SER A 112 -18.03 -22.81 -42.09
CA SER A 112 -16.80 -22.57 -41.30
C SER A 112 -16.74 -21.12 -40.79
N MET A 113 -17.11 -20.14 -41.61
CA MET A 113 -17.12 -18.73 -41.21
C MET A 113 -18.18 -18.47 -40.12
N GLU A 114 -19.36 -19.06 -40.26
CA GLU A 114 -20.43 -18.94 -39.27
C GLU A 114 -20.04 -19.58 -37.93
N ALA A 115 -19.40 -20.76 -37.96
CA ALA A 115 -18.86 -21.41 -36.77
C ALA A 115 -17.78 -20.56 -36.07
N GLN A 116 -16.92 -19.87 -36.82
CA GLN A 116 -15.94 -18.94 -36.25
C GLN A 116 -16.60 -17.72 -35.61
N LEU A 117 -17.58 -17.11 -36.27
CA LEU A 117 -18.36 -15.99 -35.74
C LEU A 117 -19.08 -16.36 -34.45
N GLN A 118 -19.66 -17.56 -34.37
CA GLN A 118 -20.29 -18.06 -33.15
C GLN A 118 -19.27 -18.22 -32.01
N ARG A 119 -18.07 -18.75 -32.29
CA ARG A 119 -17.00 -18.84 -31.27
C ARG A 119 -16.54 -17.46 -30.79
N TYR A 120 -16.40 -16.49 -31.70
CA TYR A 120 -16.05 -15.12 -31.32
C TYR A 120 -17.10 -14.49 -30.42
N ARG A 121 -18.39 -14.65 -30.73
CA ARG A 121 -19.49 -14.15 -29.87
C ARG A 121 -19.47 -14.80 -28.49
N GLN A 122 -19.29 -16.12 -28.43
CA GLN A 122 -19.18 -16.83 -27.14
C GLN A 122 -17.99 -16.34 -26.31
N LEU A 123 -16.85 -16.08 -26.95
CA LEU A 123 -15.67 -15.56 -26.27
C LEU A 123 -15.86 -14.12 -25.80
N GLU A 124 -16.52 -13.28 -26.61
CA GLU A 124 -16.85 -11.89 -26.26
C GLU A 124 -17.84 -11.83 -25.10
N GLU A 125 -18.86 -12.69 -25.09
CA GLU A 125 -19.80 -12.85 -23.99
C GLU A 125 -19.07 -13.29 -22.71
N ALA A 126 -18.23 -14.34 -22.79
CA ALA A 126 -17.44 -14.81 -21.66
C ALA A 126 -16.47 -13.73 -21.14
N TYR A 127 -15.81 -12.99 -22.03
CA TYR A 127 -14.95 -11.88 -21.67
C TYR A 127 -15.73 -10.78 -20.95
N SER A 128 -16.88 -10.38 -21.49
CA SER A 128 -17.74 -9.36 -20.88
C SER A 128 -18.20 -9.79 -19.48
N LEU A 129 -18.51 -11.08 -19.29
CA LEU A 129 -18.90 -11.65 -18.01
C LEU A 129 -17.77 -11.57 -17.00
N VAL A 130 -16.56 -12.00 -17.37
CA VAL A 130 -15.37 -11.94 -16.50
C VAL A 130 -15.00 -10.50 -16.14
N VAL A 131 -15.11 -9.56 -17.07
CA VAL A 131 -14.86 -8.13 -16.80
C VAL A 131 -15.87 -7.59 -15.78
N ASN A 132 -17.15 -7.92 -15.95
CA ASN A 132 -18.19 -7.51 -15.01
C ASN A 132 -18.00 -8.14 -13.62
N GLU A 133 -17.61 -9.42 -13.55
CA GLU A 133 -17.28 -10.09 -12.29
C GLU A 133 -16.07 -9.45 -11.59
N LEU A 134 -15.02 -9.12 -12.34
CA LEU A 134 -13.84 -8.44 -11.82
C LEU A 134 -14.19 -7.06 -11.25
N GLU A 135 -15.02 -6.30 -11.96
CA GLU A 135 -15.48 -4.99 -11.49
C GLU A 135 -16.36 -5.10 -10.25
N ALA A 136 -17.28 -6.09 -10.22
CA ALA A 136 -18.08 -6.38 -9.04
C ALA A 136 -17.21 -6.74 -7.84
N LYS A 137 -16.18 -7.59 -8.03
CA LYS A 137 -15.22 -7.94 -6.98
C LYS A 137 -14.42 -6.75 -6.49
N LYS A 138 -13.92 -5.89 -7.38
CA LYS A 138 -13.23 -4.65 -6.99
C LYS A 138 -14.11 -3.74 -6.15
N ASN A 139 -15.39 -3.59 -6.51
CA ASN A 139 -16.34 -2.80 -5.73
C ASN A 139 -16.66 -3.43 -4.37
N GLU A 140 -16.74 -4.76 -4.29
CA GLU A 140 -16.89 -5.49 -3.04
C GLU A 140 -15.68 -5.29 -2.12
N TYR A 141 -14.45 -5.38 -2.65
CA TYR A 141 -13.23 -5.10 -1.89
C TYR A 141 -13.17 -3.67 -1.36
N ARG A 142 -13.50 -2.67 -2.18
CA ARG A 142 -13.57 -1.27 -1.72
C ARG A 142 -14.61 -1.09 -0.62
N ARG A 143 -15.77 -1.74 -0.74
CA ARG A 143 -16.80 -1.68 0.30
C ARG A 143 -16.33 -2.33 1.60
N MET A 144 -15.67 -3.48 1.53
CA MET A 144 -15.08 -4.14 2.69
C MET A 144 -13.99 -3.29 3.33
N GLU A 145 -13.13 -2.67 2.53
CA GLU A 145 -12.09 -1.75 2.99
C GLU A 145 -12.67 -0.55 3.73
N THR A 146 -13.66 0.14 3.16
CA THR A 146 -14.35 1.25 3.83
C THR A 146 -15.00 0.80 5.14
N SER A 147 -15.71 -0.34 5.13
CA SER A 147 -16.33 -0.89 6.33
C SER A 147 -15.30 -1.27 7.40
N PHE A 148 -14.14 -1.77 6.99
CA PHE A 148 -13.04 -2.09 7.90
C PHE A 148 -12.46 -0.84 8.53
N TYR A 149 -12.18 0.21 7.74
CA TYR A 149 -11.69 1.48 8.27
C TYR A 149 -12.70 2.15 9.21
N GLU A 150 -14.00 2.12 8.88
CA GLU A 150 -15.05 2.63 9.76
C GLU A 150 -15.07 1.87 11.10
N HIS A 151 -14.93 0.55 11.06
CA HIS A 151 -14.87 -0.28 12.25
C HIS A 151 -13.62 -0.02 13.10
N VAL A 152 -12.43 0.02 12.48
CA VAL A 152 -11.16 0.35 13.17
C VAL A 152 -11.25 1.73 13.80
N ARG A 153 -11.74 2.71 13.02
CA ARG A 153 -11.96 4.07 13.49
C ARG A 153 -12.93 4.07 14.66
N SER A 154 -14.00 3.28 14.65
CA SER A 154 -14.97 3.21 15.76
C SER A 154 -14.35 2.74 17.08
N ILE A 155 -13.34 1.87 17.02
CA ILE A 155 -12.73 1.24 18.21
C ILE A 155 -11.60 2.11 18.76
N ARG A 156 -10.80 2.74 17.88
CA ARG A 156 -9.65 3.53 18.29
C ARG A 156 -10.06 4.96 18.64
N PRO A 157 -9.53 5.57 19.72
CA PRO A 157 -9.77 6.98 20.04
C PRO A 157 -9.23 7.92 18.95
N THR A 158 -8.03 7.62 18.43
CA THR A 158 -7.33 8.37 17.38
C THR A 158 -6.88 7.44 16.25
N ASP A 159 -6.56 8.00 15.09
CA ASP A 159 -6.12 7.27 13.89
C ASP A 159 -4.59 7.09 13.83
N ASP A 160 -3.87 7.39 14.92
CA ASP A 160 -2.40 7.30 14.98
C ASP A 160 -1.93 5.83 14.94
N ASP A 161 -0.80 5.59 14.28
CA ASP A 161 -0.06 4.32 14.30
C ASP A 161 1.18 4.41 15.19
N LEU A 162 1.91 3.29 15.37
CA LEU A 162 3.11 3.24 16.22
C LEU A 162 4.20 4.22 15.76
N SER A 163 4.38 4.39 14.45
CA SER A 163 5.35 5.33 13.88
C SER A 163 5.02 6.79 14.21
N THR A 164 3.74 7.15 14.10
CA THR A 164 3.25 8.50 14.42
C THR A 164 3.34 8.77 15.92
N ILE A 165 3.03 7.77 16.76
CA ILE A 165 3.23 7.85 18.22
C ILE A 165 4.71 8.04 18.55
N GLN A 166 5.61 7.26 17.94
CA GLN A 166 7.06 7.38 18.16
C GLN A 166 7.57 8.78 17.77
N TYR A 167 7.10 9.32 16.65
CA TYR A 167 7.42 10.68 16.22
C TYR A 167 6.91 11.73 17.22
N GLU A 168 5.66 11.62 17.67
CA GLU A 168 5.08 12.57 18.62
C GLU A 168 5.72 12.51 20.01
N ILE A 169 6.17 11.33 20.48
CA ILE A 169 6.97 11.22 21.72
C ILE A 169 8.27 12.01 21.59
N ASN A 170 9.02 11.80 20.49
CA ASN A 170 10.27 12.53 20.25
C ASN A 170 10.01 14.04 20.10
N HIS A 171 8.92 14.42 19.46
CA HIS A 171 8.51 15.81 19.33
C HIS A 171 8.20 16.44 20.70
N LEU A 172 7.46 15.74 21.56
CA LEU A 172 7.15 16.19 22.92
C LEU A 172 8.42 16.35 23.77
N ALA A 173 9.33 15.38 23.73
CA ALA A 173 10.61 15.45 24.42
C ALA A 173 11.44 16.68 23.96
N ASN A 174 11.45 16.95 22.66
CA ASN A 174 12.12 18.13 22.09
C ASN A 174 11.45 19.44 22.54
N LEU A 175 10.12 19.52 22.58
CA LEU A 175 9.39 20.70 23.08
C LEU A 175 9.72 20.98 24.55
N MET A 176 9.78 19.95 25.39
CA MET A 176 10.14 20.07 26.79
C MET A 176 11.58 20.55 26.98
N ASN A 177 12.53 19.96 26.25
CA ASN A 177 13.92 20.37 26.29
C ASN A 177 14.08 21.84 25.84
N ASN A 178 13.41 22.23 24.75
CA ASN A 178 13.41 23.61 24.24
C ASN A 178 12.81 24.60 25.25
N LEU A 179 11.74 24.21 25.97
CA LEU A 179 11.17 25.03 27.04
C LEU A 179 12.21 25.24 28.14
N CYS A 180 12.78 24.15 28.68
CA CYS A 180 13.78 24.20 29.76
C CYS A 180 15.00 25.05 29.38
N MET A 181 15.50 24.90 28.15
CA MET A 181 16.60 25.71 27.63
C MET A 181 16.22 27.20 27.48
N SER A 182 15.00 27.50 27.04
CA SER A 182 14.53 28.89 26.91
C SER A 182 14.34 29.60 28.25
N LEU A 183 14.14 28.85 29.33
CA LEU A 183 13.98 29.38 30.69
C LEU A 183 15.33 29.61 31.39
N LYS A 184 16.42 28.99 30.90
CA LYS A 184 17.76 29.04 31.51
C LYS A 184 18.26 30.46 31.81
N SER A 185 17.95 31.45 30.97
CA SER A 185 18.38 32.85 31.16
C SER A 185 17.61 33.60 32.24
N LYS A 186 16.44 33.09 32.67
CA LYS A 186 15.56 33.69 33.68
C LYS A 186 15.62 32.97 35.04
N MET A 187 16.59 32.08 35.20
CA MET A 187 16.75 31.21 36.35
C MET A 187 17.27 31.98 37.57
N ASP A 188 16.63 31.78 38.73
CA ASP A 188 17.26 32.08 40.01
C ASP A 188 18.04 30.85 40.47
N ARG A 189 19.37 30.94 40.48
CA ARG A 189 20.25 29.83 40.88
C ARG A 189 20.07 29.45 42.35
N THR A 190 19.77 30.43 43.22
CA THR A 190 19.62 30.15 44.66
C THR A 190 18.28 29.49 44.92
N GLY A 191 17.18 30.11 44.45
CA GLY A 191 15.85 29.51 44.52
C GLY A 191 15.77 28.14 43.85
N GLY A 192 16.41 27.98 42.69
CA GLY A 192 16.51 26.71 41.97
C GLY A 192 17.24 25.61 42.76
N THR A 193 18.37 25.95 43.38
CA THR A 193 19.12 24.98 44.20
C THR A 193 18.31 24.53 45.41
N THR A 194 17.71 25.47 46.15
CA THR A 194 16.87 25.16 47.30
C THR A 194 15.66 24.31 46.90
N CYS A 195 14.99 24.66 45.81
CA CYS A 195 13.82 23.92 45.30
C CYS A 195 14.17 22.47 44.92
N ILE A 196 15.30 22.25 44.24
CA ILE A 196 15.75 20.91 43.86
C ILE A 196 16.09 20.09 45.09
N LEU A 197 16.86 20.65 46.03
CA LEU A 197 17.23 19.94 47.25
C LEU A 197 15.99 19.59 48.08
N ASP A 198 15.02 20.50 48.19
CA ASP A 198 13.76 20.25 48.92
C ASP A 198 12.93 19.13 48.26
N ARG A 199 12.72 19.21 46.94
CA ARG A 199 11.92 18.22 46.19
C ARG A 199 12.50 16.81 46.26
N TRP A 200 13.82 16.68 46.09
CA TRP A 200 14.53 15.40 46.22
C TRP A 200 15.28 15.31 47.56
N GLY A 201 14.59 15.68 48.66
CA GLY A 201 15.11 15.70 50.02
C GLY A 201 15.86 14.43 50.44
N HIS A 202 15.31 13.27 50.06
CA HIS A 202 15.89 11.95 50.34
C HIS A 202 17.21 11.68 49.59
N ARG A 203 17.59 12.51 48.62
CA ARG A 203 18.81 12.36 47.80
C ARG A 203 19.71 13.59 47.83
N GLN A 204 19.50 14.49 48.80
CA GLN A 204 20.29 15.72 48.90
C GLN A 204 21.79 15.44 48.98
N ASP A 205 22.20 14.41 49.73
CA ASP A 205 23.60 14.05 49.89
C ASP A 205 24.25 13.66 48.55
N GLU A 206 23.53 12.89 47.73
CA GLU A 206 23.98 12.48 46.40
C GLU A 206 24.04 13.67 45.43
N ILE A 207 23.04 14.56 45.48
CA ILE A 207 23.02 15.79 44.68
C ILE A 207 24.20 16.69 45.08
N ARG A 208 24.46 16.84 46.38
CA ARG A 208 25.59 17.60 46.93
C ARG A 208 26.91 17.01 46.48
N GLN A 209 27.10 15.70 46.66
CA GLN A 209 28.33 15.00 46.30
C GLN A 209 28.68 15.13 44.81
N HIS A 210 27.70 15.00 43.91
CA HIS A 210 27.97 14.93 42.46
C HIS A 210 27.85 16.27 41.73
N PHE A 211 27.14 17.26 42.27
CA PHE A 211 26.87 18.52 41.57
C PHE A 211 27.29 19.80 42.31
N LEU A 212 27.61 19.72 43.60
CA LEU A 212 28.11 20.86 44.39
C LEU A 212 29.60 20.63 44.66
N GLN A 213 30.45 21.14 43.76
CA GLN A 213 31.90 21.12 43.96
C GLN A 213 32.34 22.20 44.96
N SER A 214 33.47 21.94 45.64
CA SER A 214 33.93 22.62 46.86
C SER A 214 34.29 24.11 46.75
N ASP A 215 34.45 24.64 45.54
CA ASP A 215 35.09 25.96 45.35
C ASP A 215 34.09 27.11 45.09
N ASP A 216 32.80 26.83 44.88
CA ASP A 216 31.78 27.85 44.63
C ASP A 216 30.65 27.77 45.67
N VAL A 217 30.04 28.93 45.97
CA VAL A 217 28.90 29.09 46.89
C VAL A 217 27.88 27.99 46.64
N GLU A 218 27.38 27.28 47.68
CA GLU A 218 26.43 26.14 47.65
C GLU A 218 25.26 26.29 46.64
N ARG A 219 25.54 26.23 45.34
CA ARG A 219 24.63 26.55 44.25
C ARG A 219 24.92 25.63 43.09
N LEU A 220 23.86 25.02 42.57
CA LEU A 220 23.97 24.17 41.40
C LEU A 220 24.32 24.98 40.14
N ASP A 221 25.03 24.32 39.24
CA ASP A 221 25.24 24.81 37.88
C ASP A 221 23.88 25.03 37.18
N PRO A 222 23.74 26.08 36.35
CA PRO A 222 22.52 26.29 35.57
C PRO A 222 22.13 25.08 34.71
N GLY A 223 23.11 24.35 34.17
CA GLY A 223 22.85 23.13 33.39
C GLY A 223 22.24 21.99 34.22
N VAL A 224 22.66 21.84 35.47
CA VAL A 224 22.11 20.85 36.41
C VAL A 224 20.70 21.23 36.81
N ILE A 225 20.45 22.52 37.11
CA ILE A 225 19.10 23.01 37.40
C ILE A 225 18.15 22.78 36.21
N THR A 226 18.61 23.05 34.97
CA THR A 226 17.83 22.75 33.76
C THR A 226 17.51 21.26 33.62
N MET A 227 18.47 20.37 33.92
CA MET A 227 18.27 18.92 33.89
C MET A 227 17.24 18.46 34.93
N PHE A 228 17.31 18.96 36.17
CA PHE A 228 16.30 18.65 37.19
C PHE A 228 14.94 19.29 36.88
N THR A 229 14.90 20.44 36.22
CA THR A 229 13.65 21.02 35.71
C THR A 229 12.98 20.08 34.71
N GLU A 230 13.76 19.54 33.75
CA GLU A 230 13.29 18.55 32.78
C GLU A 230 12.78 17.29 33.48
N LYS A 231 13.54 16.76 34.46
CA LYS A 231 13.12 15.63 35.31
C LYS A 231 11.79 15.88 36.00
N MET A 232 11.65 17.02 36.67
CA MET A 232 10.41 17.41 37.35
C MET A 232 9.22 17.45 36.39
N MET A 233 9.39 18.05 35.20
CA MET A 233 8.32 18.09 34.21
C MET A 233 7.94 16.69 33.71
N ASN A 234 8.92 15.82 33.45
CA ASN A 234 8.67 14.43 33.06
C ASN A 234 7.91 13.67 34.15
N GLU A 235 8.32 13.77 35.41
CA GLU A 235 7.63 13.12 36.53
C GLU A 235 6.16 13.55 36.64
N ILE A 236 5.90 14.85 36.50
CA ILE A 236 4.54 15.39 36.54
C ILE A 236 3.71 14.85 35.37
N LEU A 237 4.22 14.93 34.13
CA LEU A 237 3.49 14.43 32.96
C LEU A 237 3.27 12.91 33.02
N LYS A 238 4.24 12.15 33.55
CA LYS A 238 4.09 10.71 33.77
C LYS A 238 2.94 10.42 34.72
N ALA A 239 2.96 11.00 35.91
CA ALA A 239 1.95 10.73 36.94
C ALA A 239 0.55 11.23 36.54
N GLU A 240 0.46 12.46 36.02
CA GLU A 240 -0.81 13.15 35.80
C GLU A 240 -1.44 12.84 34.44
N ILE A 241 -0.66 12.35 33.46
CA ILE A 241 -1.16 12.07 32.10
C ILE A 241 -0.91 10.62 31.69
N PHE A 242 0.35 10.17 31.60
CA PHE A 242 0.66 8.90 30.95
C PHE A 242 0.30 7.65 31.77
N ASP A 243 0.40 7.76 33.08
CA ASP A 243 -0.01 6.71 34.03
C ASP A 243 -1.53 6.69 34.26
N GLN A 244 -2.27 7.63 33.64
CA GLN A 244 -3.73 7.63 33.70
C GLN A 244 -4.28 6.46 32.86
N PRO A 245 -5.21 5.65 33.41
CA PRO A 245 -5.75 4.49 32.72
C PRO A 245 -6.47 4.82 31.41
N ILE A 246 -7.25 5.91 31.39
CA ILE A 246 -8.02 6.35 30.21
C ILE A 246 -7.48 7.69 29.71
N HIS A 247 -7.71 8.77 30.49
CA HIS A 247 -7.30 10.14 30.18
C HIS A 247 -7.32 10.98 31.46
N ALA A 248 -6.54 12.06 31.51
CA ALA A 248 -6.54 12.98 32.66
C ALA A 248 -7.95 13.58 32.91
N GLY A 249 -8.35 13.64 34.18
CA GLY A 249 -9.64 14.21 34.61
C GLY A 249 -10.87 13.31 34.45
N VAL A 250 -10.73 12.09 33.93
CA VAL A 250 -11.86 11.16 33.75
C VAL A 250 -12.28 10.56 35.10
N SER A 251 -13.58 10.69 35.42
CA SER A 251 -14.12 10.28 36.73
C SER A 251 -13.96 8.79 37.06
N ILE A 252 -13.96 7.93 36.05
CA ILE A 252 -13.90 6.47 36.20
C ILE A 252 -12.48 5.89 36.13
N ASN A 253 -11.42 6.71 36.05
CA ASN A 253 -10.05 6.23 35.89
C ASN A 253 -9.68 5.13 36.91
N HIS A 254 -9.97 5.35 38.19
CA HIS A 254 -9.65 4.39 39.26
C HIS A 254 -10.37 3.05 39.07
N THR A 255 -11.70 3.09 38.95
CA THR A 255 -12.53 1.89 38.79
C THR A 255 -12.19 1.15 37.50
N PHE A 256 -11.92 1.89 36.42
CA PHE A 256 -11.48 1.30 35.16
C PHE A 256 -10.14 0.58 35.32
N LYS A 257 -9.17 1.16 36.04
CA LYS A 257 -7.88 0.50 36.32
C LYS A 257 -8.09 -0.85 37.01
N GLU A 258 -8.90 -0.89 38.06
CA GLU A 258 -9.18 -2.11 38.83
C GLU A 258 -9.78 -3.20 37.94
N ILE A 259 -10.78 -2.84 37.13
CA ILE A 259 -11.42 -3.77 36.19
C ILE A 259 -10.43 -4.24 35.13
N CYS A 260 -9.66 -3.34 34.53
CA CYS A 260 -8.68 -3.69 33.51
C CYS A 260 -7.62 -4.64 34.04
N THR A 261 -7.05 -4.37 35.22
CA THR A 261 -6.09 -5.28 35.86
C THR A 261 -6.72 -6.65 36.13
N TRP A 262 -7.96 -6.70 36.63
CA TRP A 262 -8.67 -7.96 36.86
C TRP A 262 -8.92 -8.77 35.57
N ILE A 263 -9.23 -8.09 34.46
CA ILE A 263 -9.41 -8.74 33.14
C ILE A 263 -8.06 -9.18 32.58
N GLU A 264 -7.03 -8.35 32.68
CA GLU A 264 -5.70 -8.59 32.11
C GLU A 264 -5.06 -9.88 32.62
N GLU A 265 -5.24 -10.20 33.91
CA GLU A 265 -4.83 -11.47 34.52
C GLU A 265 -5.43 -12.72 33.85
N ARG A 266 -6.56 -12.58 33.16
CA ARG A 266 -7.34 -13.67 32.57
C ARG A 266 -7.31 -13.65 31.05
N ASN A 267 -7.33 -12.46 30.45
CA ASN A 267 -7.37 -12.26 29.01
C ASN A 267 -6.88 -10.85 28.63
N THR A 268 -5.62 -10.75 28.25
CA THR A 268 -4.97 -9.50 27.81
C THR A 268 -5.65 -8.89 26.57
N ASP A 269 -6.07 -9.71 25.60
CA ASP A 269 -6.72 -9.23 24.37
C ASP A 269 -8.06 -8.53 24.69
N TRP A 270 -8.81 -9.04 25.67
CA TRP A 270 -10.04 -8.40 26.14
C TRP A 270 -9.78 -7.11 26.92
N ALA A 271 -8.76 -7.10 27.78
CA ALA A 271 -8.37 -5.88 28.50
C ALA A 271 -7.98 -4.77 27.51
N ASN A 272 -7.22 -5.10 26.46
CA ASN A 272 -6.82 -4.17 25.41
C ASN A 272 -8.01 -3.59 24.65
N ARG A 273 -8.95 -4.44 24.22
CA ARG A 273 -10.18 -3.98 23.54
C ARG A 273 -11.04 -3.10 24.43
N LEU A 274 -11.21 -3.48 25.70
CA LEU A 274 -11.99 -2.69 26.65
C LEU A 274 -11.37 -1.30 26.82
N ARG A 275 -10.05 -1.22 26.97
CA ARG A 275 -9.31 0.04 27.04
C ARG A 275 -9.52 0.91 25.81
N GLN A 276 -9.38 0.35 24.61
CA GLN A 276 -9.61 1.10 23.38
C GLN A 276 -11.04 1.66 23.31
N GLN A 277 -12.05 0.80 23.53
CA GLN A 277 -13.46 1.17 23.43
C GLN A 277 -13.86 2.20 24.48
N VAL A 278 -13.43 2.04 25.73
CA VAL A 278 -13.74 2.98 26.81
C VAL A 278 -13.03 4.32 26.58
N SER A 279 -11.75 4.30 26.22
CA SER A 279 -11.02 5.52 25.84
C SER A 279 -11.66 6.23 24.65
N ALA A 280 -12.10 5.49 23.62
CA ALA A 280 -12.76 6.07 22.46
C ALA A 280 -14.12 6.69 22.82
N LEU A 281 -14.90 5.98 23.64
CA LEU A 281 -16.21 6.46 24.11
C LEU A 281 -16.09 7.76 24.90
N VAL A 282 -15.18 7.80 25.88
CA VAL A 282 -15.00 8.95 26.77
C VAL A 282 -14.52 10.18 26.00
N VAL A 283 -13.68 10.02 24.98
CA VAL A 283 -13.13 11.15 24.22
C VAL A 283 -14.05 11.64 23.11
N ARG A 284 -14.79 10.74 22.45
CA ARG A 284 -15.64 11.11 21.30
C ARG A 284 -17.03 11.55 21.71
N HIS A 285 -17.52 10.98 22.80
CA HIS A 285 -18.83 11.30 23.36
C HIS A 285 -18.73 11.66 24.85
N PRO A 286 -17.84 12.60 25.23
CA PRO A 286 -17.78 13.08 26.60
C PRO A 286 -19.09 13.82 26.87
N GLY A 287 -19.87 13.33 27.84
CA GLY A 287 -20.96 14.13 28.37
C GLY A 287 -20.43 15.50 28.83
N ALA A 288 -21.26 16.55 28.81
CA ALA A 288 -20.81 17.92 29.11
C ALA A 288 -20.03 18.05 30.44
N GLN A 289 -20.42 17.26 31.45
CA GLN A 289 -19.73 17.23 32.74
C GLN A 289 -18.34 16.59 32.66
N GLU A 290 -18.18 15.50 31.90
CA GLU A 290 -16.87 14.86 31.72
C GLU A 290 -15.94 15.73 30.88
N GLN A 291 -16.45 16.34 29.81
CA GLN A 291 -15.66 17.25 28.99
C GLN A 291 -15.08 18.39 29.84
N ALA A 292 -15.93 19.04 30.64
CA ALA A 292 -15.51 20.12 31.53
C ALA A 292 -14.48 19.65 32.58
N ARG A 293 -14.64 18.44 33.13
CA ARG A 293 -13.65 17.87 34.07
C ARG A 293 -12.31 17.60 33.43
N MET A 294 -12.29 17.03 32.21
CA MET A 294 -11.06 16.78 31.48
C MET A 294 -10.33 18.10 31.16
N GLU A 295 -11.04 19.10 30.65
CA GLU A 295 -10.48 20.43 30.36
C GLU A 295 -9.95 21.12 31.62
N GLN A 296 -10.73 21.11 32.71
CA GLN A 296 -10.33 21.68 33.99
C GLN A 296 -9.11 20.97 34.57
N SER A 297 -9.03 19.64 34.45
CA SER A 297 -7.88 18.86 34.94
C SER A 297 -6.60 19.24 34.19
N LEU A 298 -6.67 19.45 32.87
CA LEU A 298 -5.52 19.88 32.08
C LEU A 298 -5.10 21.32 32.41
N ASP A 299 -6.04 22.24 32.60
CA ASP A 299 -5.74 23.63 32.98
C ASP A 299 -5.14 23.71 34.39
N THR A 300 -5.67 22.93 35.34
CA THR A 300 -5.12 22.79 36.69
C THR A 300 -3.70 22.24 36.67
N LEU A 301 -3.42 21.27 35.77
CA LEU A 301 -2.08 20.72 35.59
C LEU A 301 -1.09 21.77 35.05
N VAL A 302 -1.52 22.61 34.10
CA VAL A 302 -0.70 23.72 33.58
C VAL A 302 -0.34 24.69 34.71
N ASP A 303 -1.32 25.07 35.53
CA ASP A 303 -1.11 26.00 36.64
C ASP A 303 -0.20 25.36 37.72
N SER A 304 -0.36 24.07 38.01
CA SER A 304 0.51 23.31 38.93
C SER A 304 1.96 23.26 38.44
N ILE A 305 2.19 23.03 37.14
CA ILE A 305 3.54 23.07 36.55
C ILE A 305 4.13 24.48 36.70
N LEU A 306 3.35 25.54 36.45
CA LEU A 306 3.80 26.92 36.62
C LEU A 306 4.16 27.23 38.08
N ASP A 307 3.37 26.76 39.04
CA ASP A 307 3.65 26.91 40.47
C ASP A 307 4.97 26.24 40.85
N GLN A 308 5.19 25.01 40.41
CA GLN A 308 6.42 24.27 40.69
C GLN A 308 7.65 24.88 40.01
N LEU A 309 7.47 25.55 38.86
CA LEU A 309 8.54 26.27 38.18
C LEU A 309 8.86 27.62 38.80
N THR A 310 7.93 28.24 39.53
CA THR A 310 8.07 29.62 40.04
C THR A 310 9.27 29.80 40.99
N PRO A 311 9.56 28.89 41.94
CA PRO A 311 10.76 28.99 42.79
C PRO A 311 12.08 28.97 42.01
N ILE A 312 12.12 28.30 40.86
CA ILE A 312 13.31 28.18 39.99
C ILE A 312 13.38 29.36 39.00
N TYR A 313 12.22 29.78 38.50
CA TYR A 313 12.05 30.82 37.48
C TYR A 313 10.98 31.83 37.92
N PRO A 314 11.29 32.80 38.80
CA PRO A 314 10.29 33.69 39.40
C PRO A 314 9.43 34.47 38.40
N ARG A 315 9.99 34.75 37.21
CA ARG A 315 9.32 35.48 36.12
C ARG A 315 8.61 34.58 35.10
N VAL A 316 8.41 33.29 35.42
CA VAL A 316 7.76 32.36 34.48
C VAL A 316 6.29 32.73 34.25
N ARG A 317 5.61 33.25 35.27
CA ARG A 317 4.21 33.69 35.23
C ARG A 317 4.01 35.03 34.51
N ASP A 318 5.02 35.88 34.49
CA ASP A 318 4.93 37.23 33.90
C ASP A 318 4.72 37.21 32.38
N THR A 319 4.99 36.07 31.73
CA THR A 319 4.93 35.95 30.26
C THR A 319 3.84 34.97 29.85
N ALA A 320 2.73 35.47 29.28
CA ALA A 320 1.66 34.62 28.73
C ALA A 320 2.16 33.59 27.69
N SER A 321 3.27 33.90 27.00
CA SER A 321 3.93 32.96 26.07
C SER A 321 4.41 31.67 26.76
N HIS A 322 4.87 31.74 28.01
CA HIS A 322 5.35 30.56 28.74
C HIS A 322 4.19 29.66 29.15
N ARG A 323 3.09 30.23 29.65
CA ARG A 323 1.85 29.47 29.90
C ARG A 323 1.38 28.75 28.63
N LYS A 324 1.30 29.46 27.49
CA LYS A 324 0.90 28.87 26.21
C LYS A 324 1.82 27.72 25.74
N LYS A 325 3.13 27.80 26.03
CA LYS A 325 4.06 26.71 25.72
C LYS A 325 3.79 25.47 26.60
N ILE A 326 3.53 25.68 27.89
CA ILE A 326 3.21 24.60 28.82
C ILE A 326 1.85 23.98 28.47
N GLU A 327 0.83 24.79 28.16
CA GLU A 327 -0.47 24.34 27.64
C GLU A 327 -0.29 23.44 26.41
N ASN A 328 0.54 23.85 25.44
CA ASN A 328 0.79 23.04 24.25
C ASN A 328 1.49 21.72 24.57
N ILE A 329 2.44 21.70 25.53
CA ILE A 329 3.10 20.47 25.99
C ILE A 329 2.07 19.54 26.65
N VAL A 330 1.26 20.06 27.58
CA VAL A 330 0.22 19.29 28.29
C VAL A 330 -0.83 18.76 27.32
N ALA A 331 -1.33 19.59 26.40
CA ALA A 331 -2.33 19.18 25.41
C ALA A 331 -1.78 18.15 24.40
N ARG A 332 -0.48 18.22 24.04
CA ARG A 332 0.17 17.19 23.22
C ARG A 332 0.36 15.89 24.00
N ALA A 333 0.83 15.95 25.23
CA ALA A 333 0.97 14.79 26.09
C ALA A 333 -0.38 14.07 26.30
N ALA A 334 -1.46 14.82 26.54
CA ALA A 334 -2.80 14.29 26.69
C ALA A 334 -3.29 13.56 25.42
N ARG A 335 -3.12 14.17 24.24
CA ARG A 335 -3.43 13.53 22.95
C ARG A 335 -2.58 12.30 22.68
N LEU A 336 -1.29 12.37 22.98
CA LEU A 336 -0.36 11.26 22.83
C LEU A 336 -0.74 10.08 23.74
N ASN A 337 -1.15 10.36 24.99
CA ASN A 337 -1.65 9.32 25.89
C ASN A 337 -2.87 8.60 25.28
N LEU A 338 -3.82 9.32 24.68
CA LEU A 338 -4.96 8.69 24.00
C LEU A 338 -4.53 7.83 22.81
N ALA A 339 -3.59 8.31 22.00
CA ALA A 339 -3.04 7.55 20.89
C ALA A 339 -2.39 6.24 21.37
N MET A 340 -1.62 6.29 22.46
CA MET A 340 -1.05 5.12 23.13
C MET A 340 -2.12 4.17 23.66
N LYS A 341 -3.19 4.71 24.28
CA LYS A 341 -4.33 3.91 24.76
C LYS A 341 -5.16 3.29 23.63
N GLY A 342 -5.06 3.83 22.43
CA GLY A 342 -5.77 3.39 21.23
C GLY A 342 -5.13 2.23 20.47
N GLN A 343 -3.85 1.91 20.72
CA GLN A 343 -3.15 0.85 19.99
C GLN A 343 -3.57 -0.55 20.44
N ASP A 344 -3.46 -1.55 19.57
CA ASP A 344 -3.68 -2.96 19.96
C ASP A 344 -2.55 -3.49 20.84
N ILE A 345 -1.35 -2.97 20.63
CA ILE A 345 -0.16 -3.21 21.43
C ILE A 345 -0.12 -2.22 22.59
N ASN A 346 0.31 -2.69 23.77
CA ASN A 346 0.43 -1.81 24.93
C ASN A 346 1.66 -0.91 24.79
N VAL A 347 1.43 0.40 24.64
CA VAL A 347 2.48 1.42 24.70
C VAL A 347 2.43 2.07 26.07
N PHE A 348 3.52 1.96 26.83
CA PHE A 348 3.57 2.42 28.21
C PHE A 348 4.90 3.09 28.57
N CYS A 349 4.89 3.81 29.69
CA CYS A 349 6.08 4.41 30.27
C CYS A 349 6.77 3.37 31.15
N GLY A 350 7.96 2.92 30.75
CA GLY A 350 8.74 1.99 31.57
C GLY A 350 9.22 2.66 32.86
N SER A 351 9.61 1.83 33.83
CA SER A 351 10.23 2.28 35.07
C SER A 351 11.69 1.84 35.09
N ILE A 352 12.57 2.75 35.49
CA ILE A 352 13.98 2.47 35.76
C ILE A 352 14.22 2.85 37.21
N GLN A 353 14.78 1.94 38.00
CA GLN A 353 15.05 2.19 39.41
C GLN A 353 16.24 3.12 39.56
N GLU A 354 16.05 4.21 40.30
CA GLU A 354 17.08 5.16 40.71
C GLU A 354 17.80 4.66 41.98
N GLU A 355 18.37 3.46 41.89
CA GLU A 355 19.08 2.81 42.99
C GLU A 355 20.55 2.60 42.65
N LYS A 356 21.39 2.52 43.68
CA LYS A 356 22.86 2.41 43.53
C LYS A 356 23.30 1.18 42.75
N ASP A 357 22.45 0.17 42.58
CA ASP A 357 22.82 -1.08 41.90
C ASP A 357 22.30 -1.17 40.46
N THR A 358 21.51 -0.19 39.99
CA THR A 358 20.98 -0.20 38.61
C THR A 358 22.08 0.19 37.63
N ARG A 359 22.55 -0.76 36.82
CA ARG A 359 23.53 -0.49 35.75
C ARG A 359 22.88 0.14 34.52
N PHE A 360 23.66 0.96 33.81
CA PHE A 360 23.26 1.50 32.51
C PHE A 360 22.97 0.36 31.52
N ASP A 361 21.83 0.46 30.82
CA ASP A 361 21.44 -0.44 29.73
C ASP A 361 21.20 0.36 28.45
N SER A 362 22.06 0.19 27.45
CA SER A 362 21.98 0.91 26.17
C SER A 362 20.71 0.62 25.37
N ASN A 363 19.98 -0.46 25.67
CA ASN A 363 18.76 -0.81 24.96
C ASN A 363 17.57 0.06 25.37
N ILE A 364 17.52 0.46 26.64
CA ILE A 364 16.39 1.22 27.21
C ILE A 364 16.82 2.58 27.78
N MET A 365 18.11 2.91 27.76
CA MET A 365 18.67 4.12 28.36
C MET A 365 19.64 4.84 27.40
N LYS A 366 19.73 6.15 27.58
CA LYS A 366 20.68 7.05 26.94
C LYS A 366 21.28 7.97 28.00
N PRO A 367 22.60 8.06 28.12
CA PRO A 367 23.23 8.90 29.13
C PRO A 367 23.01 10.39 28.80
N THR A 368 22.95 11.22 29.84
CA THR A 368 23.14 12.66 29.68
C THR A 368 24.57 12.97 29.23
N SER A 369 24.82 14.19 28.74
CA SER A 369 26.15 14.61 28.30
C SER A 369 27.23 14.61 29.39
N ARG A 370 26.84 14.53 30.67
CA ARG A 370 27.73 14.45 31.84
C ARG A 370 27.74 13.05 32.49
N GLY A 371 27.00 12.07 31.94
CA GLY A 371 26.87 10.73 32.53
C GLY A 371 27.87 9.74 31.93
N ASP A 372 28.27 8.77 32.74
CA ASP A 372 29.13 7.64 32.32
C ASP A 372 28.29 6.54 31.64
N GLN A 373 28.75 6.03 30.49
CA GLN A 373 28.06 4.96 29.75
C GLN A 373 28.20 3.59 30.42
N ASP A 374 29.20 3.41 31.29
CA ASP A 374 29.42 2.17 32.02
C ASP A 374 29.07 2.31 33.51
N GLY A 375 28.39 3.40 33.87
CA GLY A 375 28.09 3.77 35.25
C GLY A 375 26.78 3.20 35.81
N LEU A 376 26.58 3.50 37.10
CA LEU A 376 25.35 3.24 37.84
C LEU A 376 24.38 4.39 37.65
N VAL A 377 23.10 4.07 37.43
CA VAL A 377 22.03 5.05 37.22
C VAL A 377 21.74 5.78 38.52
N LEU A 378 22.14 7.05 38.59
CA LEU A 378 21.81 7.90 39.72
C LEU A 378 20.43 8.51 39.50
N PHE A 379 20.18 9.23 38.41
CA PHE A 379 18.88 9.88 38.16
C PHE A 379 18.29 9.51 36.80
N VAL A 380 16.99 9.28 36.76
CA VAL A 380 16.20 9.16 35.53
C VAL A 380 15.59 10.52 35.22
N ILE A 381 16.06 11.15 34.15
CA ILE A 381 15.64 12.49 33.73
C ILE A 381 14.39 12.44 32.86
N SER A 382 14.28 11.42 32.01
CA SER A 382 13.06 11.09 31.28
C SER A 382 12.85 9.59 31.32
N PHE A 383 11.61 9.16 31.40
CA PHE A 383 11.25 7.75 31.38
C PHE A 383 11.31 7.18 29.97
N PRO A 384 11.54 5.86 29.81
CA PRO A 384 11.49 5.21 28.51
C PRO A 384 10.04 5.01 28.07
N PHE A 385 9.79 5.10 26.76
CA PHE A 385 8.54 4.64 26.18
C PHE A 385 8.77 3.31 25.50
N ILE A 386 7.93 2.34 25.82
CA ILE A 386 8.10 0.96 25.37
C ILE A 386 6.78 0.51 24.74
N ALA A 387 6.88 0.02 23.51
CA ALA A 387 5.83 -0.72 22.82
C ALA A 387 6.36 -2.13 22.55
N VAL A 388 5.79 -3.14 23.20
CA VAL A 388 6.14 -4.56 22.99
C VAL A 388 4.87 -5.35 22.74
N ASP A 389 4.82 -6.08 21.63
CA ASP A 389 3.83 -7.13 21.43
C ASP A 389 4.42 -8.46 21.91
N PRO A 390 3.82 -9.12 22.91
CA PRO A 390 4.26 -10.45 23.34
C PRO A 390 4.21 -11.51 22.22
N LYS A 391 3.37 -11.31 21.21
CA LYS A 391 3.20 -12.21 20.06
C LYS A 391 4.18 -11.88 18.93
N ASP A 392 4.73 -10.66 18.91
CA ASP A 392 5.58 -10.16 17.84
C ASP A 392 6.63 -9.16 18.36
N PRO A 393 7.77 -9.66 18.89
CA PRO A 393 8.79 -8.81 19.49
C PRO A 393 9.49 -7.89 18.47
N ASP A 394 9.41 -8.20 17.17
CA ASP A 394 10.07 -7.44 16.11
C ASP A 394 9.28 -6.18 15.73
N ASN A 395 7.96 -6.17 15.96
CA ASN A 395 7.07 -5.06 15.59
C ASN A 395 6.83 -4.03 16.73
N GLY A 396 7.79 -3.90 17.65
CA GLY A 396 7.78 -2.93 18.74
C GLY A 396 8.71 -1.73 18.53
N PHE A 397 8.74 -0.83 19.52
CA PHE A 397 9.78 0.19 19.61
C PHE A 397 10.14 0.49 21.06
N VAL A 398 11.38 0.94 21.27
CA VAL A 398 11.85 1.49 22.54
C VAL A 398 12.40 2.89 22.28
N ILE A 399 11.84 3.88 22.97
CA ILE A 399 12.46 5.21 23.07
C ILE A 399 13.19 5.24 24.41
N PRO A 400 14.53 5.33 24.39
CA PRO A 400 15.33 5.18 25.60
C PRO A 400 15.11 6.34 26.57
N ALA A 401 15.16 6.01 27.85
CA ALA A 401 15.17 6.94 28.96
C ALA A 401 16.44 7.79 28.95
N LYS A 402 16.34 9.07 29.29
CA LYS A 402 17.51 9.90 29.54
C LYS A 402 17.94 9.72 30.99
N VAL A 403 19.15 9.25 31.23
CA VAL A 403 19.66 8.93 32.58
C VAL A 403 20.97 9.63 32.89
N PHE A 404 21.17 10.03 34.14
CA PHE A 404 22.45 10.49 34.66
C PHE A 404 23.11 9.35 35.43
N CYS A 405 24.26 8.90 34.91
CA CYS A 405 25.01 7.77 35.43
C CYS A 405 26.32 8.24 36.06
N VAL A 406 26.73 7.59 37.14
CA VAL A 406 27.99 7.83 37.87
C VAL A 406 28.91 6.63 37.77
N ALA A 407 30.21 6.85 37.72
CA ALA A 407 31.20 5.77 37.64
C ALA A 407 31.05 4.79 38.81
N ASP A 408 31.16 3.49 38.52
CA ASP A 408 31.14 2.43 39.52
C ASP A 408 32.47 2.47 40.31
N ASN A 409 32.47 3.09 41.49
CA ASN A 409 33.68 3.25 42.33
C ASN A 409 34.17 1.93 42.98
N VAL A 410 33.80 0.76 42.46
CA VAL A 410 34.13 -0.56 43.03
C VAL A 410 35.60 -0.99 42.74
N ALA A 411 36.45 -0.11 42.22
CA ALA A 411 37.85 -0.41 41.91
C ALA A 411 38.84 0.58 42.55
N SER A 412 38.96 0.63 43.88
CA SER A 412 40.10 1.27 44.55
C SER A 412 40.42 0.82 46.00
N ASP A 413 39.89 -0.31 46.47
CA ASP A 413 40.35 -0.99 47.70
C ASP A 413 40.89 -2.40 47.37
N GLY A 414 41.94 -2.46 46.54
CA GLY A 414 42.68 -3.67 46.19
C GLY A 414 44.17 -3.50 46.39
#